data_AF-A0A147KHV4-F1
#
_entry.id   AF-A0A147KHV4-F1
#
_cell.length_a   1.000
_cell.length_b   1.000
_cell.length_c   1.000
_cell.angle_alpha   90.00
_cell.angle_beta   90.00
_cell.angle_gamma   90.00
#
_symmetry.space_group_name_H-M   'P 1'
#
loop_
_entity.id
_entity.type
_entity.pdbx_description
1 polymer ?
#
loop_
_entity_poly.entity_id
_entity_poly.type
_entity_poly.pdbx_seq_one_letter_code
_entity_poly.pdbx_strand_id
1 'polypeptide(L)'
;MTGKELSPSAHQKQEVREVLRALVADGWTLRDEGHWGRLHCPCGCSRIQIPGTPRNPGQAARRILREARRCPLPPDDPRRPPLRERGEGRPVQSR
;
A
#
# COMPACT_ATOMS: atom_id res chain seq x y z
N MET A 1 -8.39 -12.51 -8.90
CA MET A 1 -7.36 -11.88 -9.75
C MET A 1 -6.50 -11.01 -8.84
N THR A 2 -5.35 -11.50 -8.41
CA THR A 2 -4.46 -10.77 -7.50
C THR A 2 -3.67 -9.76 -8.32
N GLY A 3 -3.79 -8.47 -7.97
CA GLY A 3 -3.16 -7.36 -8.68
C GLY A 3 -1.70 -7.63 -9.00
N LYS A 4 -1.31 -7.39 -10.25
CA LYS A 4 0.09 -7.51 -10.70
C LYS A 4 0.96 -6.56 -9.86
N GLU A 5 2.18 -6.98 -9.56
CA GLU A 5 3.15 -6.11 -8.90
C GLU A 5 3.47 -4.93 -9.82
N LEU A 6 3.27 -3.71 -9.34
CA LEU A 6 3.49 -2.52 -10.15
C LEU A 6 4.91 -2.03 -10.01
N SER A 7 5.49 -1.61 -11.13
CA SER A 7 6.77 -0.93 -11.09
C SER A 7 6.58 0.54 -10.67
N PRO A 8 7.37 1.07 -9.73
CA PRO A 8 7.29 2.47 -9.29
C PRO A 8 7.53 3.46 -10.44
N SER A 9 8.27 3.04 -11.48
CA SER A 9 8.51 3.82 -12.69
C SER A 9 7.27 4.01 -13.58
N ALA A 10 6.21 3.21 -13.40
CA ALA A 10 4.97 3.30 -14.19
C ALA A 10 4.11 4.52 -13.82
N HIS A 11 4.39 5.18 -12.69
CA HIS A 11 3.63 6.37 -12.29
C HIS A 11 3.97 7.54 -13.23
N GLN A 12 3.04 8.41 -13.62
CA GLN A 12 3.37 9.49 -14.57
C GLN A 12 4.20 10.63 -13.96
N LYS A 13 4.11 10.83 -12.63
CA LYS A 13 4.71 11.97 -11.92
C LYS A 13 6.01 11.58 -11.21
N GLN A 14 7.10 12.31 -11.48
CA GLN A 14 8.44 12.03 -10.94
C GLN A 14 8.49 12.07 -9.41
N GLU A 15 7.92 13.07 -8.76
CA GLU A 15 7.93 13.19 -7.29
C GLU A 15 7.36 11.94 -6.59
N VAL A 16 6.30 11.38 -7.17
CA VAL A 16 5.69 10.15 -6.67
C VAL A 16 6.59 8.94 -6.99
N ARG A 17 7.19 8.86 -8.18
CA ARG A 17 8.13 7.79 -8.54
C ARG A 17 9.30 7.67 -7.56
N GLU A 18 9.90 8.80 -7.18
CA GLU A 18 11.05 8.83 -6.27
C GLU A 18 10.68 8.27 -4.89
N VAL A 19 9.54 8.70 -4.36
CA VAL A 19 9.01 8.15 -3.10
C VAL A 19 8.70 6.67 -3.22
N LEU A 20 8.04 6.23 -4.29
CA LEU A 20 7.72 4.82 -4.48
C LEU A 20 8.98 3.96 -4.61
N ARG A 21 10.02 4.44 -5.30
CA ARG A 21 11.32 3.75 -5.39
C ARG A 21 11.97 3.59 -4.02
N ALA A 22 12.02 4.66 -3.23
CA ALA A 22 12.57 4.61 -1.87
C ALA A 22 11.82 3.60 -1.00
N LEU A 23 10.48 3.62 -1.04
CA LEU A 23 9.66 2.70 -0.25
C LEU A 23 9.79 1.25 -0.71
N VAL A 24 9.84 0.99 -2.02
CA VAL A 24 10.09 -0.37 -2.52
C VAL A 24 11.48 -0.87 -2.12
N ALA A 25 12.49 0.00 -2.12
CA ALA A 25 13.82 -0.33 -1.60
C ALA A 25 13.81 -0.63 -0.09
N ASP A 26 12.95 0.05 0.68
CA ASP A 26 12.69 -0.25 2.09
C ASP A 26 11.86 -1.53 2.32
N GLY A 27 11.49 -2.25 1.25
CA GLY A 27 10.74 -3.52 1.33
C GLY A 27 9.22 -3.38 1.26
N TRP A 28 8.70 -2.20 0.91
CA TRP A 28 7.27 -2.05 0.63
C TRP A 28 6.88 -2.71 -0.69
N THR A 29 5.74 -3.37 -0.73
CA THR A 29 5.25 -4.03 -1.94
C THR A 29 4.20 -3.16 -2.62
N LEU A 30 4.41 -2.81 -3.88
CA LEU A 30 3.43 -2.06 -4.68
C LEU A 30 2.60 -3.02 -5.53
N ARG A 31 1.28 -2.95 -5.39
CA ARG A 31 0.33 -3.78 -6.15
C ARG A 31 -0.64 -2.95 -6.96
N ASP A 32 -1.00 -3.44 -8.14
CA ASP A 32 -2.10 -2.88 -8.94
C ASP A 32 -3.45 -3.18 -8.25
N GLU A 33 -4.01 -2.20 -7.56
CA GLU A 33 -5.34 -2.26 -6.97
C GLU A 33 -6.13 -0.99 -7.35
N GLY A 34 -7.00 -1.10 -8.36
CA GLY A 34 -8.00 -0.09 -8.71
C GLY A 34 -7.41 1.19 -9.30
N HIS A 35 -7.61 2.34 -8.63
CA HIS A 35 -7.32 3.69 -9.15
C HIS A 35 -5.93 3.89 -9.78
N TRP A 36 -4.90 3.18 -9.28
CA TRP A 36 -3.59 3.05 -9.92
C TRP A 36 -2.81 1.95 -9.22
N GLY A 37 -2.74 1.99 -7.89
CA GLY A 37 -2.03 0.99 -7.12
C GLY A 37 -2.11 1.24 -5.62
N ARG A 38 -1.66 0.26 -4.86
CA ARG A 38 -1.60 0.31 -3.40
C ARG A 38 -0.25 -0.21 -2.91
N LEU A 39 0.36 0.53 -2.00
CA LEU A 39 1.54 0.11 -1.26
C LEU A 39 1.12 -0.71 -0.03
N HIS A 40 1.80 -1.82 0.18
CA HIS A 40 1.62 -2.71 1.31
C HIS A 40 2.88 -2.68 2.18
N CYS A 41 2.70 -2.45 3.49
CA CYS A 41 3.81 -2.58 4.43
C CYS A 41 4.31 -4.03 4.47
N PRO A 42 5.63 -4.28 4.51
CA PRO A 42 6.17 -5.62 4.76
C PRO A 42 5.69 -6.19 6.10
N CYS A 43 5.48 -5.32 7.08
CA CYS A 43 4.96 -5.65 8.41
C CYS A 43 3.45 -5.95 8.46
N GLY A 44 2.72 -5.71 7.37
CA GLY A 44 1.27 -5.82 7.31
C GLY A 44 0.48 -4.78 8.13
N CYS A 45 1.14 -3.80 8.75
CA CYS A 45 0.47 -2.82 9.62
C CYS A 45 -0.21 -1.67 8.86
N SER A 46 0.17 -1.41 7.61
CA SER A 46 -0.36 -0.25 6.86
C SER A 46 -0.48 -0.58 5.39
N ARG A 47 -1.49 0.04 4.75
CA ARG A 47 -1.73 -0.03 3.31
C ARG A 47 -2.03 1.37 2.81
N ILE A 48 -1.23 1.87 1.87
CA ILE A 48 -1.30 3.25 1.39
C ILE A 48 -1.81 3.23 -0.05
N GLN A 49 -2.94 3.88 -0.31
CA GLN A 49 -3.47 3.98 -1.66
C GLN A 49 -2.73 5.06 -2.45
N ILE A 50 -2.30 4.73 -3.66
CA ILE A 50 -1.54 5.64 -4.51
C ILE A 50 -2.48 6.23 -5.57
N PRO A 51 -2.66 7.56 -5.61
CA PRO A 51 -3.49 8.20 -6.63
C PRO A 51 -2.76 8.20 -7.98
N GLY A 52 -3.41 7.78 -9.06
CA GLY A 52 -2.79 7.77 -10.40
C GLY A 52 -2.62 9.16 -11.01
N THR A 53 -3.58 10.07 -10.77
CA THR A 53 -3.60 11.44 -11.29
C THR A 53 -3.81 12.46 -10.16
N PRO A 54 -2.83 12.65 -9.26
CA PRO A 54 -2.94 13.63 -8.20
C PRO A 54 -2.89 15.05 -8.78
N ARG A 55 -3.81 15.91 -8.34
CA ARG A 55 -3.81 17.35 -8.67
C ARG A 55 -2.54 18.05 -8.19
N ASN A 56 -1.95 17.57 -7.09
CA ASN A 56 -0.67 18.05 -6.56
C ASN A 56 0.26 16.85 -6.26
N PRO A 57 1.20 16.52 -7.16
CA PRO A 57 2.09 15.37 -7.01
C PRO A 57 3.00 15.46 -5.79
N GLY A 58 3.58 16.62 -5.50
CA GLY A 58 4.43 16.82 -4.32
C GLY A 58 3.70 16.62 -2.99
N GLN A 59 2.46 17.10 -2.87
CA GLN A 59 1.65 16.82 -1.68
C GLN A 59 1.30 15.33 -1.55
N ALA A 60 0.97 14.66 -2.66
CA ALA A 60 0.72 13.22 -2.65
C ALA A 60 1.96 12.43 -2.21
N ALA A 61 3.13 12.76 -2.76
CA ALA A 61 4.41 12.15 -2.39
C ALA A 61 4.73 12.34 -0.90
N ARG A 62 4.59 13.56 -0.37
CA ARG A 62 4.78 13.85 1.06
C ARG A 62 3.79 13.10 1.95
N ARG A 63 2.53 12.96 1.51
CA ARG A 63 1.53 12.18 2.23
C ARG A 63 1.93 10.71 2.32
N ILE A 64 2.32 10.12 1.20
CA ILE A 64 2.77 8.71 1.14
C ILE A 64 3.96 8.49 2.08
N LEU A 65 4.98 9.36 2.03
CA LEU A 65 6.13 9.28 2.95
C LEU A 65 5.71 9.37 4.42
N ARG A 66 4.82 10.30 4.77
CA ARG A 66 4.35 10.46 6.15
C ARG A 66 3.59 9.25 6.65
N GLU A 67 2.76 8.63 5.81
CA GLU A 67 2.06 7.41 6.15
C GLU A 67 3.04 6.23 6.30
N ALA A 68 4.02 6.11 5.41
CA ALA A 68 5.04 5.06 5.49
C ALA A 68 5.92 5.19 6.75
N ARG A 69 6.33 6.41 7.12
CA ARG A 69 7.12 6.69 8.33
C ARG A 69 6.39 6.42 9.65
N ARG A 70 5.06 6.29 9.62
CA ARG A 70 4.29 5.89 10.82
C ARG A 70 4.41 4.40 11.12
N CYS A 71 4.94 3.61 10.19
CA CYS A 71 5.35 2.25 10.47
C CYS A 71 6.65 2.25 11.29
N PRO A 72 6.77 1.46 12.37
CA PRO A 72 5.83 0.45 12.88
C PRO A 72 4.68 1.07 13.69
N LEU A 73 3.44 0.73 13.33
CA LEU A 73 2.26 1.09 14.14
C LEU A 73 2.16 0.15 15.35
N PRO A 74 1.73 0.66 16.53
CA PRO A 74 1.45 -0.18 17.67
C PRO A 74 0.35 -1.21 17.37
N PRO A 75 0.35 -2.36 18.05
CA PRO A 75 -0.55 -3.46 17.72
C PRO A 75 -2.04 -3.13 17.87
N ASP A 76 -2.36 -2.15 18.71
CA ASP A 76 -3.72 -1.66 19.00
C ASP A 76 -4.12 -0.44 18.13
N ASP A 77 -3.29 -0.02 17.15
CA ASP A 77 -3.62 1.14 16.32
C ASP A 77 -4.78 0.82 15.37
N PRO A 78 -5.88 1.61 15.35
CA PRO A 78 -7.03 1.37 14.49
C PRO A 78 -6.72 1.50 12.98
N ARG A 79 -5.56 2.05 12.61
CA ARG A 79 -5.07 2.08 11.22
C ARG A 79 -4.43 0.77 10.81
N ARG A 80 -4.05 -0.07 11.79
CA ARG A 80 -3.63 -1.43 11.50
C ARG A 80 -4.81 -2.13 10.84
N PRO A 81 -4.66 -2.67 9.62
CA PRO A 81 -5.69 -3.55 9.13
C PRO A 81 -5.84 -4.67 10.17
N PRO A 82 -7.07 -5.13 10.47
CA PRO A 82 -7.22 -6.28 11.34
C PRO A 82 -6.27 -7.34 10.80
N LEU A 83 -5.44 -7.91 11.67
CA LEU A 83 -4.71 -9.13 11.36
C LEU A 83 -5.78 -10.04 10.77
N ARG A 84 -5.75 -10.22 9.44
CA ARG A 84 -6.60 -11.20 8.82
C ARG A 84 -6.03 -12.48 9.35
N GLU A 85 -6.59 -12.95 10.46
CA GLU A 85 -6.47 -14.34 10.86
C GLU A 85 -6.67 -15.11 9.56
N ARG A 86 -5.58 -15.76 9.14
CA ARG A 86 -5.56 -16.55 7.93
C ARG A 86 -6.72 -17.51 8.12
N GLY A 87 -7.81 -17.29 7.39
CA GLY A 87 -9.04 -18.04 7.55
C GLY A 87 -8.75 -19.51 7.25
N GLU A 88 -8.45 -20.25 8.30
CA GLU A 88 -8.73 -21.67 8.37
C GLU A 88 -10.25 -21.81 8.27
N GLY A 89 -10.68 -22.51 7.22
CA GLY A 89 -12.03 -23.07 7.10
C GLY A 89 -13.18 -22.07 7.11
N ARG A 90 -13.56 -21.55 5.93
CA ARG A 90 -14.96 -21.21 5.68
C ARG A 90 -15.68 -22.55 5.42
N PRO A 91 -16.51 -23.11 6.32
CA PRO A 91 -17.27 -24.30 5.97
C PRO A 91 -18.24 -23.90 4.86
N VAL A 92 -18.14 -24.60 3.74
CA VAL A 92 -19.12 -24.50 2.65
C VAL A 92 -20.45 -24.97 3.23
N GLN A 93 -21.42 -24.07 3.35
CA GLN A 93 -22.77 -24.45 3.77
C GLN A 93 -23.45 -25.11 2.58
N SER A 94 -23.62 -26.43 2.63
CA SER A 94 -24.50 -27.18 1.74
C SER A 94 -25.94 -27.03 2.24
N ARG A 95 -26.83 -26.55 1.37
CA ARG A 95 -28.27 -26.85 1.39
C ARG A 95 -28.77 -26.99 -0.04
#